data_AF-A0A1Y3TS45-F1
#
_entry.id   AF-A0A1Y3TS45-F1
#
_cell.length_a   1.000
_cell.length_b   1.000
_cell.length_c   1.000
_cell.angle_alpha   90.00
_cell.angle_beta   90.00
_cell.angle_gamma   90.00
#
_symmetry.space_group_name_H-M   'P 1'
#
loop_
_entity.id
_entity.type
_entity.pdbx_description
1 polymer ?
#
loop_
_entity_poly.entity_id
_entity_poly.type
_entity_poly.pdbx_seq_one_letter_code
_entity_poly.pdbx_strand_id
1 'polypeptide(L)' 'MDRLEAFEAMLADLTRQAEAEKQQMEQLKAAGKEKSATYRQYFGNKLIYSQIFAWYKKYGLMD' A
#
# COMPACT_ATOMS: atom_id res chain seq x y z
N MET A 1 12.68 -14.91 -15.22
CA MET A 1 11.78 -13.78 -14.98
C MET A 1 12.29 -12.61 -15.79
N ASP A 2 11.52 -12.18 -16.78
CA ASP A 2 11.87 -10.98 -17.52
C ASP A 2 11.46 -9.71 -16.73
N ARG A 3 11.82 -8.54 -17.26
CA ARG A 3 11.54 -7.26 -16.59
C ARG A 3 10.04 -7.01 -16.38
N LEU A 4 9.20 -7.48 -17.31
CA LEU A 4 7.75 -7.30 -17.22
C LEU A 4 7.17 -8.23 -16.15
N GLU A 5 7.54 -9.51 -16.16
CA GLU A 5 7.12 -10.46 -15.13
C GLU A 5 7.55 -10.01 -13.72
N ALA A 6 8.77 -9.47 -13.57
CA ALA A 6 9.24 -8.94 -12.29
C ALA A 6 8.46 -7.70 -11.84
N PHE A 7 8.07 -6.85 -12.79
CA PHE A 7 7.24 -5.69 -12.52
C PHE A 7 5.84 -6.09 -12.06
N GLU A 8 5.18 -7.01 -12.77
CA GLU A 8 3.84 -7.50 -12.42
C GLU A 8 3.84 -8.18 -11.04
N ALA A 9 4.85 -9.00 -10.75
CA ALA A 9 5.00 -9.62 -9.44
C ALA A 9 5.16 -8.57 -8.32
N MET A 10 5.99 -7.55 -8.54
CA MET A 10 6.18 -6.46 -7.59
C MET A 10 4.91 -5.62 -7.41
N LEU A 11 4.18 -5.34 -8.49
CA LEU A 11 2.91 -4.60 -8.42
C LEU A 11 1.85 -5.38 -7.62
N ALA A 12 1.77 -6.70 -7.81
CA ALA A 12 0.89 -7.57 -7.03
C ALA A 12 1.29 -7.59 -5.55
N ASP A 13 2.58 -7.70 -5.23
CA ASP A 13 3.09 -7.63 -3.87
C ASP A 13 2.75 -6.31 -3.18
N LEU A 14 2.98 -5.19 -3.86
CA LEU A 14 2.70 -3.85 -3.34
C LEU A 14 1.20 -3.66 -3.07
N THR A 15 0.35 -4.16 -3.98
CA THR A 15 -1.11 -4.10 -3.83
C THR A 15 -1.58 -4.91 -2.62
N ARG A 16 -1.08 -6.13 -2.46
CA ARG A 16 -1.38 -6.99 -1.30
C ARG A 16 -0.91 -6.36 0.00
N GLN A 17 0.29 -5.77 0.03
CA GLN A 17 0.82 -5.12 1.21
C GLN A 17 -0.01 -3.90 1.60
N ALA A 18 -0.37 -3.05 0.63
CA ALA A 18 -1.21 -1.87 0.86
C ALA A 18 -2.58 -2.24 1.44
N GLU A 19 -3.19 -3.33 0.94
CA GLU A 19 -4.47 -3.82 1.46
C GLU A 19 -4.33 -4.40 2.88
N ALA A 20 -3.31 -5.22 3.12
CA ALA A 20 -3.07 -5.80 4.44
C ALA A 20 -2.84 -4.73 5.50
N GLU A 21 -1.99 -3.73 5.21
CA GLU A 21 -1.75 -2.62 6.14
C GLU A 21 -2.99 -1.75 6.34
N LYS A 22 -3.80 -1.53 5.30
CA LYS A 22 -5.10 -0.86 5.45
C LYS A 22 -6.00 -1.62 6.42
N GLN A 23 -6.10 -2.94 6.32
CA GLN A 23 -6.88 -3.75 7.26
C GLN A 23 -6.34 -3.63 8.70
N GLN A 24 -5.01 -3.64 8.88
CA GLN A 24 -4.40 -3.41 10.21
C GLN A 24 -4.76 -2.04 10.77
N MET A 25 -4.76 -1.00 9.94
CA MET A 25 -5.21 0.33 10.35
C MET A 25 -6.68 0.35 10.76
N GLU A 26 -7.55 -0.34 10.03
CA GLU A 26 -8.98 -0.44 10.36
C GLU A 26 -9.20 -1.14 11.70
N GLN A 27 -8.44 -2.21 11.98
CA GLN A 27 -8.46 -2.90 13.29
C GLN A 27 -7.99 -1.98 14.42
N LEU A 28 -6.87 -1.27 14.22
CA LEU A 28 -6.36 -0.30 15.19
C LEU A 28 -7.36 0.83 15.43
N LYS A 29 -8.04 1.29 14.38
CA LYS A 29 -9.08 2.31 14.45
C LYS A 29 -10.29 1.83 15.26
N ALA A 30 -10.78 0.63 14.99
CA ALA A 30 -11.86 0.00 15.75
C ALA A 30 -11.51 -0.17 17.24
N ALA A 31 -10.23 -0.41 17.54
CA ALA A 31 -9.71 -0.48 18.91
C ALA A 31 -9.38 0.90 19.55
N GLY A 32 -9.66 2.02 18.87
CA GLY A 32 -9.37 3.38 19.36
C GLY A 32 -7.88 3.75 19.39
N LYS A 33 -7.01 3.00 18.71
CA LYS A 33 -5.54 3.15 18.74
C LYS A 33 -4.98 4.01 17.62
N GLU A 34 -5.74 4.99 17.12
CA GLU A 34 -5.33 5.88 16.02
C GLU A 34 -4.09 6.74 16.34
N LYS A 35 -3.81 6.99 17.63
CA LYS A 35 -2.62 7.76 18.06
C LYS A 35 -1.37 6.91 18.29
N SER A 36 -1.46 5.59 18.11
CA SER A 36 -0.34 4.67 18.31
C SER A 36 0.79 4.91 17.30
N ALA A 37 2.02 4.57 17.67
CA ALA A 37 3.16 4.61 16.75
C ALA A 37 2.91 3.71 15.52
N THR A 38 2.35 2.53 15.74
CA THR A 38 1.99 1.57 14.69
C THR A 38 0.97 2.12 13.70
N TYR A 39 -0.10 2.79 14.18
CA TYR A 39 -1.07 3.41 13.27
C TYR A 39 -0.44 4.51 12.42
N ARG A 40 0.42 5.34 13.02
CA ARG A 40 1.13 6.40 12.28
C ARG A 40 2.10 5.84 11.25
N GLN A 41 2.76 4.73 11.55
CA GLN A 41 3.62 4.02 10.60
C GLN A 41 2.82 3.55 9.37
N TYR A 42 1.72 2.81 9.60
CA TYR A 42 0.87 2.37 8.49
C TYR A 42 0.23 3.53 7.72
N PHE A 43 -0.13 4.62 8.39
CA PHE A 43 -0.60 5.82 7.71
C PHE A 43 0.47 6.41 6.79
N GLY A 44 1.73 6.46 7.24
CA GLY A 44 2.86 6.87 6.40
C GLY A 44 3.04 5.97 5.18
N ASN A 45 3.02 4.65 5.37
CA ASN A 45 3.11 3.67 4.28
C ASN A 45 1.97 3.85 3.27
N LYS A 46 0.73 4.06 3.75
CA LYS A 46 -0.44 4.32 2.90
C LYS A 46 -0.24 5.52 1.98
N LEU A 47 0.39 6.60 2.45
CA LEU A 47 0.69 7.77 1.61
C LEU A 47 1.71 7.44 0.52
N ILE A 48 2.74 6.65 0.86
CA ILE A 48 3.75 6.19 -0.11
C ILE A 48 3.10 5.30 -1.18
N TYR A 49 2.28 4.32 -0.80
CA TYR A 49 1.54 3.48 -1.75
C TYR A 49 0.66 4.31 -2.68
N SER A 50 -0.09 5.28 -2.13
CA SER A 50 -0.92 6.17 -2.93
C SER A 50 -0.10 6.95 -3.96
N GLN A 51 1.11 7.40 -3.61
CA GLN A 51 1.99 8.11 -4.55
C GLN A 51 2.52 7.18 -5.64
N ILE A 52 2.92 5.96 -5.29
CA ILE A 52 3.40 4.97 -6.25
C ILE A 52 2.28 4.59 -7.24
N PHE A 53 1.09 4.27 -6.75
CA PHE A 53 -0.05 3.93 -7.61
C PHE A 53 -0.48 5.10 -8.48
N ALA A 54 -0.39 6.35 -8.00
CA ALA A 54 -0.65 7.52 -8.82
C ALA A 54 0.33 7.61 -10.01
N TRP A 55 1.61 7.31 -9.80
CA TRP A 55 2.59 7.24 -10.88
C TRP A 55 2.30 6.12 -11.87
N TYR A 56 1.95 4.92 -11.38
CA TYR A 56 1.63 3.80 -12.25
C TYR A 56 0.40 4.09 -13.11
N LYS A 57 -0.68 4.60 -12.52
CA LYS A 57 -1.87 5.04 -13.25
C LYS A 57 -1.54 6.11 -14.29
N LYS A 58 -0.72 7.11 -13.93
CA LYS A 58 -0.31 8.19 -14.84
C LYS A 58 0.39 7.67 -16.10
N TYR A 59 1.15 6.59 -15.98
CA TYR A 59 1.87 5.97 -17.10
C TYR A 59 1.13 4.78 -17.73
N GLY A 60 -0.11 4.50 -17.33
CA GLY A 60 -0.89 3.36 -17.85
C GLY A 60 -0.34 2.00 -17.43
N LEU A 61 0.41 1.94 -16.33
CA LEU A 61 0.95 0.71 -15.74
C LEU A 61 0.01 0.07 -14.71
N MET A 62 -1.12 0.72 -14.44
CA MET A 62 -2.15 0.29 -13.49
C MET A 62 -3.46 0.99 -13.84
N ASP A 63 -4.58 0.27 -13.73
CA ASP A 63 -5.94 0.80 -13.90
C ASP A 63 -6.36 1.67 -12.69
#